data_AF-A0A7S0IRJ6-F1
#
_entry.id   AF-A0A7S0IRJ6-F1
#
_cell.length_a   1.000
_cell.length_b   1.000
_cell.length_c   1.000
_cell.angle_alpha   90.00
_cell.angle_beta   90.00
_cell.angle_gamma   90.00
#
_symmetry.space_group_name_H-M   'P 1'
#
loop_
_entity.id
_entity.type
_entity.pdbx_description
1 polymer ?
#
loop_
_entity_poly.entity_id
_entity_poly.type
_entity_poly.pdbx_seq_one_letter_code
_entity_poly.pdbx_strand_id
1 'polypeptide(L)'
;ALPPPPPPPPLPPPPPTPPPSPPPSPPPNKCLALVGVIGASFSGCNYLKLADLSGAVLARANLDGANLVGAKLDGADLSHASLRGADCTGASFAHARMESVQLSRAILEHAYLGGAHLASAELDGTRVGGASFAAADLHESLWHSVTSSLRSAPSSRGAAALARQAGVRGVRFDGADLQAAAFTASKLPAASFRNATMIGVHITDTDLREARFGGARFDSLSSIESSSLSGAQLEGAVLDGMSMVNLQLDHANLRAAQVRDALLVGSDMSEAVCDGADFSRSELTLCKFRGASLRQAVLRDAKLASASFHGADCEGANFLGATDIDTADFGNIVGTPIGLPKPPPP
;
A
#
# COMPACT_ATOMS: atom_id res chain seq x y z
N ALA A 1 97.54 16.60 6.42
CA ALA A 1 96.38 16.31 7.29
C ALA A 1 95.14 16.83 6.57
N LEU A 2 94.26 15.95 6.10
CA LEU A 2 92.98 16.30 5.48
C LEU A 2 91.90 16.46 6.58
N PRO A 3 90.93 17.38 6.43
CA PRO A 3 89.92 17.61 7.46
C PRO A 3 88.89 16.47 7.50
N PRO A 4 88.22 16.24 8.66
CA PRO A 4 87.24 15.17 8.78
C PRO A 4 85.94 15.49 8.02
N PRO A 5 85.19 14.46 7.58
CA PRO A 5 83.97 14.65 6.81
C PRO A 5 82.82 15.20 7.68
N PRO A 6 81.84 15.90 7.08
CA PRO A 6 80.71 16.47 7.80
C PRO A 6 79.75 15.37 8.31
N PRO A 7 78.98 15.66 9.38
CA PRO A 7 78.06 14.70 9.97
C PRO A 7 76.85 14.43 9.04
N PRO A 8 76.24 13.23 9.13
CA PRO A 8 75.10 12.86 8.31
C PRO A 8 73.83 13.66 8.67
N PRO A 9 72.90 13.83 7.72
CA PRO A 9 71.65 14.56 7.95
C PRO A 9 70.73 13.83 8.95
N PRO A 10 69.85 14.55 9.66
CA PRO A 10 68.92 13.96 10.61
C PRO A 10 67.91 13.04 9.92
N LEU A 11 67.59 11.93 10.59
CA LEU A 11 66.61 10.94 10.13
C LEU A 11 65.20 11.57 10.00
N PRO A 12 64.41 11.17 8.99
CA PRO A 12 63.04 11.65 8.84
C PRO A 12 62.16 11.20 10.02
N PRO A 13 61.11 11.97 10.36
CA PRO A 13 60.19 11.61 11.43
C PRO A 13 59.46 10.29 11.10
N PRO A 14 59.09 9.49 12.12
CA PRO A 14 58.36 8.25 11.91
C PRO A 14 56.98 8.54 11.27
N PRO A 15 56.44 7.61 10.47
CA PRO A 15 55.12 7.77 9.87
C PRO A 15 54.03 7.91 10.95
N PRO A 16 52.94 8.64 10.67
CA PRO A 16 51.82 8.78 11.60
C PRO A 16 51.26 7.40 11.95
N THR A 17 50.95 7.19 13.23
CA THR A 17 50.33 5.96 13.71
C THR A 17 49.01 5.74 12.96
N PRO A 18 48.74 4.53 12.44
CA PRO A 18 47.46 4.24 11.81
C PRO A 18 46.32 4.50 12.81
N PRO A 19 45.14 4.96 12.34
CA PRO A 19 43.99 5.14 13.21
C PRO A 19 43.69 3.83 13.96
N PRO A 20 43.20 3.91 15.21
CA PRO A 20 42.87 2.72 15.98
C PRO A 20 41.92 1.84 15.16
N SER A 21 42.23 0.54 15.12
CA SER A 21 41.37 -0.45 14.48
C SER A 21 39.96 -0.32 15.08
N PRO A 22 38.89 -0.38 14.27
CA PRO A 22 37.55 -0.45 14.84
C PRO A 22 37.50 -1.62 15.84
N PRO A 23 36.80 -1.46 16.97
CA PRO A 23 36.74 -2.51 17.98
C PRO A 23 36.27 -3.83 17.34
N PRO A 24 36.82 -4.98 17.76
CA PRO A 24 36.45 -6.27 17.19
C PRO A 24 34.94 -6.48 17.33
N SER A 25 34.33 -6.97 16.25
CA SER A 25 32.91 -7.30 16.24
C SER A 25 32.57 -8.27 17.39
N PRO A 26 31.58 -7.97 18.23
CA PRO A 26 31.13 -8.93 19.23
C PRO A 26 30.53 -10.16 18.49
N PRO A 27 30.68 -11.37 19.04
CA PRO A 27 30.13 -12.57 18.43
C PRO A 27 28.59 -12.49 18.37
N PRO A 28 27.97 -13.07 17.33
CA PRO A 28 26.55 -12.90 16.98
C PRO A 28 25.54 -13.32 18.07
N ASN A 29 25.98 -14.03 19.11
CA ASN A 29 25.11 -14.60 20.15
C ASN A 29 25.06 -13.81 21.47
N LYS A 30 25.61 -12.58 21.55
CA LYS A 30 25.53 -11.76 22.78
C LYS A 30 24.41 -10.72 22.82
N CYS A 31 23.66 -10.50 21.74
CA CYS A 31 22.50 -9.58 21.79
C CYS A 31 21.39 -10.09 22.74
N LEU A 32 21.25 -11.41 22.90
CA LEU A 32 20.30 -12.04 23.83
C LEU A 32 20.42 -11.57 25.29
N ALA A 33 21.60 -11.12 25.73
CA ALA A 33 21.80 -10.69 27.12
C ALA A 33 21.30 -9.26 27.43
N LEU A 34 21.00 -8.44 26.42
CA LEU A 34 20.43 -7.09 26.58
C LEU A 34 18.94 -7.00 26.23
N VAL A 35 18.36 -8.05 25.63
CA VAL A 35 17.07 -8.03 24.91
C VAL A 35 15.86 -8.43 25.80
N GLY A 36 16.01 -8.28 27.12
CA GLY A 36 14.97 -8.59 28.11
C GLY A 36 14.51 -7.41 28.95
N VAL A 37 14.95 -6.19 28.64
CA VAL A 37 14.60 -5.00 29.44
C VAL A 37 13.57 -4.18 28.67
N ILE A 38 12.35 -4.13 29.21
CA ILE A 38 11.30 -3.22 28.76
C ILE A 38 11.88 -1.79 28.78
N GLY A 39 11.78 -1.09 27.65
CA GLY A 39 12.33 0.27 27.53
C GLY A 39 13.83 0.36 27.24
N ALA A 40 14.51 -0.73 26.88
CA ALA A 40 15.91 -0.67 26.46
C ALA A 40 16.10 0.28 25.24
N SER A 41 17.23 0.98 25.20
CA SER A 41 17.58 1.85 24.08
C SER A 41 18.69 1.25 23.23
N PHE A 42 18.39 1.13 21.95
CA PHE A 42 19.22 0.67 20.84
C PHE A 42 19.21 1.68 19.68
N SER A 43 18.89 2.95 19.98
CA SER A 43 18.83 3.99 18.97
C SER A 43 20.16 4.12 18.20
N GLY A 44 20.09 4.16 16.89
CA GLY A 44 21.24 4.22 15.98
C GLY A 44 22.13 2.97 16.00
N CYS A 45 21.70 1.87 16.64
CA CYS A 45 22.54 0.69 16.78
C CYS A 45 22.77 0.01 15.42
N ASN A 46 24.04 -0.13 15.03
CA ASN A 46 24.43 -0.78 13.79
C ASN A 46 24.70 -2.30 13.93
N TYR A 47 24.64 -2.83 15.15
CA TYR A 47 24.99 -4.23 15.45
C TYR A 47 23.78 -5.19 15.40
N LEU A 48 22.58 -4.69 15.11
CA LEU A 48 21.37 -5.52 15.02
C LEU A 48 21.12 -6.10 13.62
N LYS A 49 21.98 -5.77 12.65
CA LYS A 49 21.93 -6.32 11.30
C LYS A 49 22.10 -7.84 11.36
N LEU A 50 21.18 -8.58 10.72
CA LEU A 50 21.14 -10.05 10.73
C LEU A 50 21.07 -10.68 12.13
N ALA A 51 20.75 -9.91 13.17
CA ALA A 51 20.63 -10.43 14.52
C ALA A 51 19.40 -11.35 14.64
N ASP A 52 19.54 -12.39 15.46
CA ASP A 52 18.40 -13.20 15.88
C ASP A 52 17.84 -12.65 17.20
N LEU A 53 16.67 -12.02 17.08
CA LEU A 53 15.88 -11.42 18.14
C LEU A 53 14.50 -12.12 18.20
N SER A 54 14.40 -13.36 17.71
CA SER A 54 13.14 -14.10 17.72
C SER A 54 12.66 -14.31 19.17
N GLY A 55 11.40 -13.99 19.45
CA GLY A 55 10.81 -14.05 20.80
C GLY A 55 11.38 -13.04 21.81
N ALA A 56 12.16 -12.06 21.34
CA ALA A 56 12.71 -10.99 22.17
C ALA A 56 11.63 -10.18 22.89
N VAL A 57 11.93 -9.68 24.10
CA VAL A 57 11.07 -8.73 24.83
C VAL A 57 11.63 -7.33 24.65
N LEU A 58 11.13 -6.64 23.63
CA LEU A 58 11.49 -5.28 23.21
C LEU A 58 10.34 -4.28 23.41
N ALA A 59 9.35 -4.62 24.24
CA ALA A 59 8.23 -3.73 24.53
C ALA A 59 8.77 -2.38 25.04
N ARG A 60 8.25 -1.29 24.46
CA ARG A 60 8.68 0.09 24.72
C ARG A 60 10.14 0.40 24.41
N ALA A 61 10.88 -0.50 23.74
CA ALA A 61 12.27 -0.26 23.39
C ALA A 61 12.40 0.91 22.39
N ASN A 62 13.50 1.64 22.50
CA ASN A 62 13.87 2.65 21.52
C ASN A 62 14.86 2.03 20.51
N LEU A 63 14.41 1.79 19.29
CA LEU A 63 15.16 1.29 18.14
C LEU A 63 15.25 2.34 17.03
N ASP A 64 15.07 3.62 17.36
CA ASP A 64 15.06 4.71 16.39
C ASP A 64 16.39 4.75 15.61
N GLY A 65 16.31 4.73 14.29
CA GLY A 65 17.48 4.72 13.40
C GLY A 65 18.36 3.46 13.49
N ALA A 66 17.91 2.40 14.18
CA ALA A 66 18.67 1.16 14.27
C ALA A 66 18.76 0.45 12.90
N ASN A 67 19.87 -0.25 12.69
CA ASN A 67 20.07 -1.10 11.53
C ASN A 67 19.63 -2.53 11.86
N LEU A 68 18.41 -2.88 11.43
CA LEU A 68 17.76 -4.18 11.59
C LEU A 68 17.73 -4.95 10.26
N VAL A 69 18.57 -4.59 9.29
CA VAL A 69 18.57 -5.23 7.97
C VAL A 69 18.73 -6.74 8.09
N GLY A 70 17.73 -7.47 7.60
CA GLY A 70 17.68 -8.94 7.66
C GLY A 70 17.63 -9.53 9.07
N ALA A 71 17.33 -8.75 10.11
CA ALA A 71 17.15 -9.26 11.46
C ALA A 71 15.92 -10.17 11.55
N LYS A 72 15.94 -11.14 12.46
CA LYS A 72 14.79 -11.99 12.78
C LYS A 72 14.17 -11.51 14.08
N LEU A 73 12.93 -11.06 14.02
CA LEU A 73 12.11 -10.62 15.15
C LEU A 73 10.81 -11.44 15.22
N ASP A 74 10.85 -12.68 14.73
CA ASP A 74 9.69 -13.56 14.68
C ASP A 74 9.18 -13.82 16.11
N GLY A 75 7.89 -13.54 16.35
CA GLY A 75 7.26 -13.65 17.66
C GLY A 75 7.80 -12.71 18.73
N ALA A 76 8.65 -11.73 18.39
CA ALA A 76 9.13 -10.74 19.34
C ALA A 76 8.00 -9.83 19.84
N ASP A 77 8.12 -9.34 21.07
CA ASP A 77 7.25 -8.29 21.62
C ASP A 77 7.90 -6.92 21.41
N LEU A 78 7.36 -6.15 20.48
CA LEU A 78 7.69 -4.75 20.19
C LEU A 78 6.50 -3.82 20.51
N SER A 79 5.57 -4.23 21.37
CA SER A 79 4.43 -3.39 21.75
C SER A 79 4.93 -2.03 22.29
N HIS A 80 4.43 -0.95 21.71
CA HIS A 80 4.81 0.43 21.99
C HIS A 80 6.31 0.77 21.76
N ALA A 81 7.05 -0.05 21.01
CA ALA A 81 8.43 0.28 20.66
C ALA A 81 8.50 1.42 19.64
N SER A 82 9.60 2.16 19.64
CA SER A 82 9.90 3.18 18.65
C SER A 82 10.94 2.66 17.67
N LEU A 83 10.59 2.56 16.39
CA LEU A 83 11.47 2.17 15.28
C LEU A 83 11.57 3.31 14.25
N ARG A 84 11.48 4.56 14.69
CA ARG A 84 11.43 5.70 13.78
C ARG A 84 12.72 5.78 12.97
N GLY A 85 12.60 5.82 11.65
CA GLY A 85 13.76 5.87 10.75
C GLY A 85 14.66 4.62 10.79
N ALA A 86 14.26 3.53 11.44
CA ALA A 86 15.04 2.29 11.47
C ALA A 86 15.10 1.66 10.05
N ASP A 87 16.21 1.01 9.73
CA ASP A 87 16.33 0.22 8.50
C ASP A 87 16.04 -1.25 8.81
N CYS A 88 14.82 -1.68 8.50
CA CYS A 88 14.31 -3.03 8.65
C CYS A 88 14.25 -3.76 7.30
N THR A 89 15.06 -3.36 6.31
CA THR A 89 15.05 -3.98 4.98
C THR A 89 15.26 -5.50 5.08
N GLY A 90 14.32 -6.28 4.56
CA GLY A 90 14.35 -7.75 4.59
C GLY A 90 14.26 -8.37 5.98
N ALA A 91 13.93 -7.61 7.02
CA ALA A 91 13.73 -8.15 8.37
C ALA A 91 12.45 -9.00 8.43
N SER A 92 12.44 -9.98 9.34
CA SER A 92 11.26 -10.80 9.62
C SER A 92 10.64 -10.38 10.95
N PHE A 93 9.34 -10.13 10.94
CA PHE A 93 8.48 -9.81 12.09
C PHE A 93 7.29 -10.78 12.13
N ALA A 94 7.46 -12.02 11.65
CA ALA A 94 6.36 -12.97 11.56
C ALA A 94 5.74 -13.16 12.95
N HIS A 95 4.43 -12.98 13.08
CA HIS A 95 3.72 -13.13 14.34
C HIS A 95 4.25 -12.27 15.51
N ALA A 96 5.02 -11.21 15.22
CA ALA A 96 5.49 -10.29 16.24
C ALA A 96 4.33 -9.48 16.83
N ARG A 97 4.39 -9.18 18.12
CA ARG A 97 3.47 -8.22 18.77
C ARG A 97 4.02 -6.82 18.53
N MET A 98 3.30 -5.99 17.80
CA MET A 98 3.75 -4.65 17.38
C MET A 98 2.64 -3.62 17.60
N GLU A 99 1.80 -3.84 18.60
CA GLU A 99 0.69 -2.94 18.94
C GLU A 99 1.23 -1.55 19.27
N SER A 100 0.65 -0.53 18.65
CA SER A 100 1.03 0.88 18.80
C SER A 100 2.53 1.14 18.56
N VAL A 101 3.17 0.36 17.69
CA VAL A 101 4.57 0.56 17.31
C VAL A 101 4.72 1.84 16.48
N GLN A 102 5.80 2.58 16.70
CA GLN A 102 6.09 3.81 15.94
C GLN A 102 7.10 3.51 14.85
N LEU A 103 6.62 3.35 13.61
CA LEU A 103 7.44 3.04 12.43
C LEU A 103 7.73 4.26 11.57
N SER A 104 7.43 5.48 12.02
CA SER A 104 7.52 6.68 11.17
C SER A 104 8.88 6.77 10.47
N ARG A 105 8.88 6.92 9.14
CA ARG A 105 10.05 6.99 8.26
C ARG A 105 10.96 5.76 8.25
N ALA A 106 10.54 4.64 8.85
CA ALA A 106 11.29 3.38 8.79
C ALA A 106 11.32 2.82 7.36
N ILE A 107 12.34 2.02 7.08
CA ILE A 107 12.42 1.24 5.84
C ILE A 107 12.02 -0.21 6.13
N LEU A 108 10.89 -0.63 5.58
CA LEU A 108 10.35 -1.99 5.61
C LEU A 108 10.43 -2.66 4.23
N GLU A 109 11.32 -2.21 3.36
CA GLU A 109 11.49 -2.78 2.02
C GLU A 109 11.77 -4.29 2.14
N HIS A 110 10.97 -5.12 1.45
CA HIS A 110 11.03 -6.58 1.52
C HIS A 110 10.89 -7.20 2.93
N ALA A 111 10.42 -6.44 3.93
CA ALA A 111 10.17 -6.98 5.26
C ALA A 111 8.98 -7.94 5.28
N TYR A 112 9.05 -8.95 6.13
CA TYR A 112 7.99 -9.94 6.31
C TYR A 112 7.26 -9.71 7.63
N LEU A 113 6.02 -9.24 7.56
CA LEU A 113 5.14 -8.97 8.72
C LEU A 113 3.92 -9.89 8.72
N GLY A 114 4.07 -11.10 8.16
CA GLY A 114 2.97 -12.04 8.04
C GLY A 114 2.42 -12.44 9.41
N GLY A 115 1.12 -12.23 9.64
CA GLY A 115 0.49 -12.51 10.93
C GLY A 115 0.95 -11.65 12.11
N ALA A 116 1.69 -10.56 11.86
CA ALA A 116 2.09 -9.63 12.92
C ALA A 116 0.89 -8.84 13.46
N HIS A 117 0.93 -8.44 14.73
CA HIS A 117 -0.11 -7.64 15.36
C HIS A 117 0.28 -6.16 15.38
N LEU A 118 -0.13 -5.40 14.38
CA LEU A 118 0.17 -3.99 14.13
C LEU A 118 -1.03 -3.05 14.40
N ALA A 119 -1.97 -3.53 15.21
CA ALA A 119 -2.95 -2.77 15.95
C ALA A 119 -2.49 -1.33 16.28
N SER A 120 -3.16 -0.32 15.73
CA SER A 120 -2.90 1.11 15.98
C SER A 120 -1.44 1.55 15.69
N ALA A 121 -0.71 0.84 14.82
CA ALA A 121 0.64 1.20 14.44
C ALA A 121 0.69 2.49 13.61
N GLU A 122 1.74 3.29 13.82
CA GLU A 122 1.99 4.52 13.06
C GLU A 122 3.04 4.27 11.97
N LEU A 123 2.64 4.31 10.70
CA LEU A 123 3.51 4.05 9.55
C LEU A 123 3.85 5.31 8.75
N ASP A 124 3.72 6.50 9.33
CA ASP A 124 3.91 7.77 8.62
C ASP A 124 5.26 7.85 7.87
N GLY A 125 5.22 8.08 6.56
CA GLY A 125 6.42 8.21 5.72
C GLY A 125 7.24 6.93 5.58
N THR A 126 6.70 5.77 5.95
CA THR A 126 7.40 4.48 5.81
C THR A 126 7.60 4.08 4.36
N ARG A 127 8.64 3.28 4.14
CA ARG A 127 8.91 2.65 2.84
C ARG A 127 8.60 1.17 2.92
N VAL A 128 7.58 0.71 2.20
CA VAL A 128 7.04 -0.67 2.30
C VAL A 128 7.20 -1.44 0.99
N GLY A 129 8.13 -1.04 0.12
CA GLY A 129 8.30 -1.66 -1.19
C GLY A 129 8.60 -3.16 -1.11
N GLY A 130 7.70 -3.98 -1.66
CA GLY A 130 7.81 -5.45 -1.59
C GLY A 130 7.59 -6.05 -0.20
N ALA A 131 7.16 -5.27 0.79
CA ALA A 131 6.82 -5.76 2.12
C ALA A 131 5.56 -6.64 2.08
N SER A 132 5.44 -7.55 3.05
CA SER A 132 4.31 -8.47 3.15
C SER A 132 3.66 -8.38 4.53
N PHE A 133 2.45 -7.82 4.58
CA PHE A 133 1.55 -7.76 5.73
C PHE A 133 0.43 -8.81 5.63
N ALA A 134 0.67 -9.91 4.92
CA ALA A 134 -0.34 -10.94 4.71
C ALA A 134 -0.84 -11.51 6.05
N ALA A 135 -2.16 -11.58 6.22
CA ALA A 135 -2.82 -11.98 7.47
C ALA A 135 -2.41 -11.20 8.73
N ALA A 136 -1.75 -10.04 8.57
CA ALA A 136 -1.44 -9.18 9.70
C ALA A 136 -2.72 -8.52 10.24
N ASP A 137 -2.73 -8.27 11.53
CA ASP A 137 -3.71 -7.40 12.16
C ASP A 137 -3.22 -5.96 12.05
N LEU A 138 -3.91 -5.14 11.27
CA LEU A 138 -3.62 -3.74 10.99
C LEU A 138 -4.78 -2.84 11.45
N HIS A 139 -5.59 -3.32 12.40
CA HIS A 139 -6.74 -2.56 12.89
C HIS A 139 -6.31 -1.16 13.34
N GLU A 140 -7.07 -0.13 12.97
CA GLU A 140 -6.82 1.28 13.34
C GLU A 140 -5.41 1.81 12.99
N SER A 141 -4.67 1.14 12.11
CA SER A 141 -3.32 1.58 11.74
C SER A 141 -3.35 2.81 10.84
N LEU A 142 -2.33 3.67 10.97
CA LEU A 142 -2.24 4.94 10.27
C LEU A 142 -1.15 4.91 9.20
N TRP A 143 -1.56 5.10 7.95
CA TRP A 143 -0.72 5.07 6.76
C TRP A 143 -0.71 6.43 6.06
N HIS A 144 0.02 7.37 6.66
CA HIS A 144 0.22 8.69 6.07
C HIS A 144 1.50 8.72 5.22
N SER A 145 1.44 9.27 4.01
CA SER A 145 2.63 9.48 3.16
C SER A 145 3.51 8.24 2.93
N VAL A 146 2.93 7.03 3.00
CA VAL A 146 3.64 5.76 2.84
C VAL A 146 4.00 5.54 1.37
N THR A 147 5.13 4.90 1.08
CA THR A 147 5.50 4.57 -0.29
C THR A 147 5.93 3.13 -0.47
N SER A 148 5.43 2.48 -1.53
CA SER A 148 5.89 1.17 -2.00
C SER A 148 7.01 1.26 -3.05
N SER A 149 7.43 2.46 -3.45
CA SER A 149 8.56 2.64 -4.36
C SER A 149 9.84 2.15 -3.70
N LEU A 150 10.51 1.17 -4.27
CA LEU A 150 11.83 0.71 -3.81
C LEU A 150 12.87 1.83 -3.95
N ARG A 151 13.89 1.84 -3.07
CA ARG A 151 15.07 2.70 -3.27
C ARG A 151 15.66 2.22 -4.58
N SER A 152 15.67 3.08 -5.60
CA SER A 152 16.06 2.80 -6.98
C SER A 152 16.80 1.47 -7.10
N ALA A 153 16.11 0.41 -7.54
CA ALA A 153 16.82 -0.79 -7.95
C ALA A 153 17.90 -0.31 -8.95
N PRO A 154 19.16 -0.75 -8.83
CA PRO A 154 20.19 -0.36 -9.78
C PRO A 154 19.61 -0.57 -11.18
N SER A 155 19.78 0.45 -12.01
CA SER A 155 19.27 0.68 -13.35
C SER A 155 19.69 -0.40 -14.36
N SER A 156 19.48 -1.66 -14.00
CA SER A 156 19.51 -2.79 -14.89
C SER A 156 18.10 -2.94 -15.43
N ARG A 157 17.93 -2.69 -16.73
CA ARG A 157 16.71 -2.98 -17.49
C ARG A 157 16.17 -4.41 -17.24
N GLY A 158 16.99 -5.32 -16.69
CA GLY A 158 16.61 -6.67 -16.26
C GLY A 158 15.86 -6.77 -14.92
N ALA A 159 16.20 -6.00 -13.88
CA ALA A 159 15.55 -6.12 -12.56
C ALA A 159 14.09 -5.62 -12.57
N ALA A 160 13.82 -4.54 -13.32
CA ALA A 160 12.47 -4.07 -13.53
C ALA A 160 11.64 -5.08 -14.34
N ALA A 161 12.20 -5.72 -15.36
CA ALA A 161 11.52 -6.73 -16.17
C ALA A 161 11.30 -8.05 -15.41
N LEU A 162 12.28 -8.53 -14.64
CA LEU A 162 12.15 -9.69 -13.77
C LEU A 162 11.15 -9.47 -12.63
N ALA A 163 11.10 -8.25 -12.05
CA ALA A 163 10.05 -7.90 -11.09
C ALA A 163 8.64 -7.84 -11.74
N ARG A 164 8.52 -7.49 -13.03
CA ARG A 164 7.24 -7.63 -13.77
C ARG A 164 6.88 -9.09 -13.97
N GLN A 165 7.87 -9.93 -14.24
CA GLN A 165 7.71 -11.34 -14.56
C GLN A 165 7.45 -12.22 -13.33
N ALA A 166 7.92 -11.80 -12.15
CA ALA A 166 7.75 -12.51 -10.88
C ALA A 166 6.42 -12.18 -10.15
N GLY A 167 5.58 -11.27 -10.66
CA GLY A 167 4.27 -10.95 -10.09
C GLY A 167 4.28 -10.20 -8.74
N VAL A 168 5.44 -10.02 -8.10
CA VAL A 168 5.58 -9.31 -6.82
C VAL A 168 6.06 -7.88 -7.08
N ARG A 169 5.14 -6.95 -7.29
CA ARG A 169 5.48 -5.51 -7.41
C ARG A 169 4.89 -4.63 -6.33
N GLY A 170 3.73 -4.98 -5.79
CA GLY A 170 3.11 -4.23 -4.71
C GLY A 170 3.44 -4.76 -3.33
N VAL A 171 3.14 -3.94 -2.32
CA VAL A 171 2.96 -4.40 -0.95
C VAL A 171 1.79 -5.38 -0.88
N ARG A 172 1.88 -6.40 -0.02
CA ARG A 172 0.81 -7.39 0.16
C ARG A 172 0.11 -7.19 1.49
N PHE A 173 -1.21 -7.05 1.43
CA PHE A 173 -2.16 -7.04 2.56
C PHE A 173 -3.13 -8.22 2.47
N ASP A 174 -2.77 -9.26 1.73
CA ASP A 174 -3.68 -10.38 1.46
C ASP A 174 -4.13 -11.05 2.77
N GLY A 175 -5.44 -11.12 2.99
CA GLY A 175 -6.04 -11.66 4.21
C GLY A 175 -5.80 -10.82 5.47
N ALA A 176 -5.22 -9.62 5.37
CA ALA A 176 -5.01 -8.75 6.52
C ALA A 176 -6.33 -8.20 7.06
N ASP A 177 -6.34 -7.90 8.36
CA ASP A 177 -7.41 -7.13 8.99
C ASP A 177 -7.05 -5.64 8.95
N LEU A 178 -7.73 -4.87 8.11
CA LEU A 178 -7.57 -3.42 7.93
C LEU A 178 -8.76 -2.64 8.49
N GLN A 179 -9.48 -3.23 9.46
CA GLN A 179 -10.60 -2.57 10.11
C GLN A 179 -10.21 -1.19 10.64
N ALA A 180 -10.98 -0.17 10.27
CA ALA A 180 -10.75 1.22 10.65
C ALA A 180 -9.34 1.76 10.32
N ALA A 181 -8.59 1.10 9.43
CA ALA A 181 -7.30 1.60 8.98
C ALA A 181 -7.48 2.85 8.12
N ALA A 182 -6.52 3.78 8.21
CA ALA A 182 -6.55 5.02 7.45
C ALA A 182 -5.33 5.12 6.52
N PHE A 183 -5.58 5.30 5.22
CA PHE A 183 -4.56 5.55 4.20
C PHE A 183 -4.73 6.96 3.66
N THR A 184 -3.72 7.81 3.86
CA THR A 184 -3.76 9.20 3.40
C THR A 184 -2.48 9.58 2.69
N ALA A 185 -2.59 10.22 1.53
CA ALA A 185 -1.45 10.70 0.75
C ALA A 185 -0.41 9.61 0.43
N SER A 186 -0.84 8.35 0.39
CA SER A 186 0.06 7.19 0.27
C SER A 186 0.22 6.76 -1.19
N LYS A 187 1.35 6.12 -1.50
CA LYS A 187 1.71 5.63 -2.84
C LYS A 187 1.90 4.13 -2.81
N LEU A 188 0.84 3.39 -3.14
CA LEU A 188 0.74 1.95 -3.06
C LEU A 188 0.29 1.31 -4.39
N PRO A 189 0.93 1.64 -5.53
CA PRO A 189 0.57 1.00 -6.80
C PRO A 189 0.80 -0.52 -6.74
N ALA A 190 -0.07 -1.25 -7.44
CA ALA A 190 -0.12 -2.70 -7.52
C ALA A 190 -0.23 -3.42 -6.17
N ALA A 191 -0.63 -2.71 -5.10
CA ALA A 191 -0.87 -3.30 -3.79
C ALA A 191 -1.97 -4.37 -3.87
N SER A 192 -1.80 -5.45 -3.12
CA SER A 192 -2.76 -6.55 -3.07
C SER A 192 -3.49 -6.53 -1.75
N PHE A 193 -4.82 -6.44 -1.80
CA PHE A 193 -5.75 -6.47 -0.68
C PHE A 193 -6.67 -7.70 -0.77
N ARG A 194 -6.22 -8.77 -1.41
CA ARG A 194 -7.09 -9.91 -1.70
C ARG A 194 -7.55 -10.56 -0.41
N ASN A 195 -8.85 -10.82 -0.30
CA ASN A 195 -9.48 -11.37 0.91
C ASN A 195 -9.21 -10.55 2.19
N ALA A 196 -8.77 -9.30 2.07
CA ALA A 196 -8.57 -8.43 3.23
C ALA A 196 -9.92 -7.98 3.79
N THR A 197 -9.97 -7.79 5.11
CA THR A 197 -11.11 -7.14 5.75
C THR A 197 -10.86 -5.64 5.79
N MET A 198 -11.63 -4.86 5.05
CA MET A 198 -11.46 -3.41 4.90
C MET A 198 -12.70 -2.65 5.39
N ILE A 199 -13.29 -3.12 6.49
CA ILE A 199 -14.50 -2.55 7.11
C ILE A 199 -14.13 -1.24 7.82
N GLY A 200 -14.89 -0.17 7.59
CA GLY A 200 -14.63 1.16 8.15
C GLY A 200 -13.32 1.79 7.68
N VAL A 201 -12.72 1.31 6.59
CA VAL A 201 -11.46 1.85 6.07
C VAL A 201 -11.69 3.26 5.52
N HIS A 202 -10.71 4.15 5.72
CA HIS A 202 -10.72 5.49 5.13
C HIS A 202 -9.50 5.67 4.25
N ILE A 203 -9.71 5.89 2.95
CA ILE A 203 -8.63 6.05 1.98
C ILE A 203 -8.80 7.40 1.28
N THR A 204 -7.81 8.27 1.40
CA THR A 204 -7.83 9.61 0.81
C THR A 204 -6.52 9.93 0.11
N ASP A 205 -6.59 10.63 -1.02
CA ASP A 205 -5.43 11.11 -1.78
C ASP A 205 -4.36 10.03 -2.04
N THR A 206 -4.78 8.78 -2.23
CA THR A 206 -3.85 7.63 -2.29
C THR A 206 -3.76 7.08 -3.71
N ASP A 207 -2.55 6.74 -4.14
CA ASP A 207 -2.27 6.05 -5.40
C ASP A 207 -2.38 4.52 -5.18
N LEU A 208 -3.47 3.94 -5.68
CA LEU A 208 -3.82 2.52 -5.67
C LEU A 208 -3.94 1.98 -7.10
N ARG A 209 -3.24 2.57 -8.07
CA ARG A 209 -3.28 2.10 -9.46
C ARG A 209 -2.88 0.64 -9.54
N GLU A 210 -3.58 -0.12 -10.39
CA GLU A 210 -3.37 -1.56 -10.56
C GLU A 210 -3.55 -2.40 -9.28
N ALA A 211 -4.11 -1.82 -8.19
CA ALA A 211 -4.33 -2.54 -6.95
C ALA A 211 -5.35 -3.67 -7.13
N ARG A 212 -5.27 -4.68 -6.27
CA ARG A 212 -6.10 -5.89 -6.35
C ARG A 212 -6.97 -6.04 -5.12
N PHE A 213 -8.28 -6.05 -5.33
CA PHE A 213 -9.30 -6.12 -4.27
C PHE A 213 -10.16 -7.39 -4.35
N GLY A 214 -9.77 -8.38 -5.15
CA GLY A 214 -10.54 -9.63 -5.28
C GLY A 214 -10.81 -10.28 -3.92
N GLY A 215 -12.10 -10.40 -3.55
CA GLY A 215 -12.54 -10.93 -2.26
C GLY A 215 -12.37 -9.99 -1.05
N ALA A 216 -11.87 -8.76 -1.26
CA ALA A 216 -11.82 -7.76 -0.20
C ALA A 216 -13.24 -7.38 0.24
N ARG A 217 -13.41 -7.15 1.54
CA ARG A 217 -14.72 -6.81 2.12
C ARG A 217 -14.73 -5.37 2.60
N PHE A 218 -15.67 -4.60 2.09
CA PHE A 218 -15.97 -3.23 2.54
C PHE A 218 -17.35 -3.20 3.20
N ASP A 219 -17.61 -2.14 3.95
CA ASP A 219 -18.94 -1.84 4.50
C ASP A 219 -19.35 -0.39 4.17
N SER A 220 -20.56 0.00 4.57
CA SER A 220 -21.08 1.35 4.32
C SER A 220 -20.37 2.46 5.10
N LEU A 221 -19.52 2.11 6.07
CA LEU A 221 -18.68 3.06 6.80
C LEU A 221 -17.33 3.28 6.10
N SER A 222 -17.04 2.51 5.05
CA SER A 222 -15.81 2.59 4.30
C SER A 222 -15.87 3.73 3.28
N SER A 223 -14.75 4.43 3.11
CA SER A 223 -14.61 5.49 2.12
C SER A 223 -13.29 5.39 1.35
N ILE A 224 -13.38 5.70 0.06
CA ILE A 224 -12.24 5.96 -0.81
C ILE A 224 -12.54 7.25 -1.55
N GLU A 225 -11.73 8.29 -1.35
CA GLU A 225 -11.99 9.62 -1.89
C GLU A 225 -10.74 10.21 -2.54
N SER A 226 -10.92 10.95 -3.64
CA SER A 226 -9.85 11.67 -4.34
C SER A 226 -8.61 10.83 -4.66
N SER A 227 -8.81 9.52 -4.85
CA SER A 227 -7.75 8.52 -4.98
C SER A 227 -7.71 7.93 -6.38
N SER A 228 -6.56 7.38 -6.76
CA SER A 228 -6.37 6.77 -8.08
C SER A 228 -6.41 5.25 -7.99
N LEU A 229 -7.40 4.64 -8.64
CA LEU A 229 -7.58 3.19 -8.82
C LEU A 229 -7.55 2.82 -10.31
N SER A 230 -6.87 3.62 -11.15
CA SER A 230 -6.73 3.33 -12.57
C SER A 230 -6.16 1.92 -12.77
N GLY A 231 -6.80 1.12 -13.63
CA GLY A 231 -6.44 -0.27 -13.90
C GLY A 231 -6.62 -1.26 -12.73
N ALA A 232 -7.25 -0.84 -11.62
CA ALA A 232 -7.45 -1.71 -10.46
C ALA A 232 -8.34 -2.93 -10.78
N GLN A 233 -8.13 -4.01 -10.04
CA GLN A 233 -8.83 -5.28 -10.18
C GLN A 233 -9.86 -5.42 -9.05
N LEU A 234 -11.12 -5.14 -9.37
CA LEU A 234 -12.29 -5.11 -8.48
C LEU A 234 -13.35 -6.15 -8.91
N GLU A 235 -12.97 -7.14 -9.72
CA GLU A 235 -13.89 -8.18 -10.19
C GLU A 235 -14.56 -8.90 -9.00
N GLY A 236 -15.89 -8.89 -8.99
CA GLY A 236 -16.71 -9.48 -7.92
C GLY A 236 -16.56 -8.81 -6.54
N ALA A 237 -15.94 -7.62 -6.47
CA ALA A 237 -15.81 -6.89 -5.20
C ALA A 237 -17.19 -6.48 -4.65
N VAL A 238 -17.32 -6.45 -3.33
CA VAL A 238 -18.51 -5.96 -2.63
C VAL A 238 -18.22 -4.57 -2.10
N LEU A 239 -18.84 -3.58 -2.73
CA LEU A 239 -18.66 -2.13 -2.57
C LEU A 239 -20.01 -1.46 -2.26
N ASP A 240 -20.93 -2.19 -1.63
CA ASP A 240 -22.27 -1.67 -1.36
C ASP A 240 -22.23 -0.58 -0.28
N GLY A 241 -22.94 0.52 -0.51
CA GLY A 241 -23.10 1.61 0.44
C GLY A 241 -21.87 2.47 0.69
N MET A 242 -20.72 2.17 0.07
CA MET A 242 -19.47 2.87 0.36
C MET A 242 -19.36 4.22 -0.36
N SER A 243 -18.60 5.14 0.22
CA SER A 243 -18.24 6.42 -0.42
C SER A 243 -17.05 6.22 -1.37
N MET A 244 -17.21 6.61 -2.63
CA MET A 244 -16.26 6.48 -3.74
C MET A 244 -16.22 7.78 -4.57
N VAL A 245 -16.06 8.91 -3.91
CA VAL A 245 -16.20 10.25 -4.52
C VAL A 245 -14.89 10.69 -5.20
N ASN A 246 -15.00 11.28 -6.39
CA ASN A 246 -13.88 11.82 -7.18
C ASN A 246 -12.75 10.80 -7.42
N LEU A 247 -13.10 9.53 -7.65
CA LEU A 247 -12.13 8.48 -7.92
C LEU A 247 -11.74 8.39 -9.38
N GLN A 248 -10.47 8.08 -9.63
CA GLN A 248 -10.02 7.64 -10.94
C GLN A 248 -10.11 6.13 -11.00
N LEU A 249 -11.11 5.60 -11.71
CA LEU A 249 -11.36 4.19 -11.98
C LEU A 249 -11.18 3.87 -13.48
N ASP A 250 -10.47 4.72 -14.21
CA ASP A 250 -10.25 4.51 -15.64
C ASP A 250 -9.51 3.18 -15.88
N HIS A 251 -9.92 2.42 -16.89
CA HIS A 251 -9.42 1.08 -17.18
C HIS A 251 -9.57 0.04 -16.05
N ALA A 252 -10.29 0.35 -14.97
CA ALA A 252 -10.49 -0.60 -13.88
C ALA A 252 -11.40 -1.76 -14.32
N ASN A 253 -11.18 -2.93 -13.73
CA ASN A 253 -12.03 -4.11 -13.93
C ASN A 253 -13.01 -4.23 -12.75
N LEU A 254 -14.26 -3.82 -12.97
CA LEU A 254 -15.39 -3.93 -12.03
C LEU A 254 -16.39 -5.03 -12.46
N ARG A 255 -15.97 -6.01 -13.27
CA ARG A 255 -16.86 -7.08 -13.74
C ARG A 255 -17.56 -7.75 -12.55
N ALA A 256 -18.89 -7.86 -12.63
CA ALA A 256 -19.74 -8.45 -11.59
C ALA A 256 -19.58 -7.85 -10.17
N ALA A 257 -19.03 -6.65 -10.04
CA ALA A 257 -18.93 -5.97 -8.74
C ALA A 257 -20.32 -5.60 -8.21
N GLN A 258 -20.50 -5.67 -6.90
CA GLN A 258 -21.70 -5.20 -6.21
C GLN A 258 -21.41 -3.79 -5.72
N VAL A 259 -22.07 -2.79 -6.28
CA VAL A 259 -21.82 -1.37 -6.06
C VAL A 259 -23.14 -0.67 -5.74
N ARG A 260 -24.03 -1.34 -5.00
CA ARG A 260 -25.40 -0.87 -4.73
C ARG A 260 -25.39 0.19 -3.65
N ASP A 261 -26.33 1.14 -3.73
CA ASP A 261 -26.48 2.21 -2.72
C ASP A 261 -25.18 3.04 -2.50
N ALA A 262 -24.23 2.99 -3.43
CA ALA A 262 -22.91 3.58 -3.29
C ALA A 262 -22.88 5.02 -3.82
N LEU A 263 -21.93 5.82 -3.33
CA LEU A 263 -21.75 7.22 -3.72
C LEU A 263 -20.52 7.36 -4.62
N LEU A 264 -20.70 7.54 -5.94
CA LEU A 264 -19.59 7.64 -6.90
C LEU A 264 -19.45 9.03 -7.54
N VAL A 265 -19.93 10.09 -6.88
CA VAL A 265 -20.02 11.44 -7.47
C VAL A 265 -18.68 11.89 -8.07
N GLY A 266 -18.70 12.29 -9.33
CA GLY A 266 -17.54 12.82 -10.06
C GLY A 266 -16.47 11.79 -10.43
N SER A 267 -16.72 10.49 -10.21
CA SER A 267 -15.73 9.45 -10.48
C SER A 267 -15.59 9.15 -11.98
N ASP A 268 -14.35 8.89 -12.39
CA ASP A 268 -13.96 8.62 -13.78
C ASP A 268 -13.80 7.13 -14.00
N MET A 269 -14.75 6.49 -14.67
CA MET A 269 -14.76 5.09 -15.07
C MET A 269 -14.56 4.94 -16.59
N SER A 270 -13.87 5.90 -17.23
CA SER A 270 -13.60 5.83 -18.67
C SER A 270 -12.80 4.56 -19.02
N GLU A 271 -13.20 3.87 -20.08
CA GLU A 271 -12.60 2.61 -20.53
C GLU A 271 -12.60 1.48 -19.47
N ALA A 272 -13.38 1.60 -18.39
CA ALA A 272 -13.53 0.56 -17.38
C ALA A 272 -14.36 -0.62 -17.91
N VAL A 273 -14.13 -1.80 -17.35
CA VAL A 273 -14.91 -3.01 -17.61
C VAL A 273 -15.89 -3.22 -16.47
N CYS A 274 -17.15 -2.85 -16.68
CA CYS A 274 -18.24 -2.91 -15.69
C CYS A 274 -19.29 -3.98 -16.06
N ASP A 275 -18.92 -4.96 -16.87
CA ASP A 275 -19.82 -6.02 -17.33
C ASP A 275 -20.51 -6.74 -16.16
N GLY A 276 -21.84 -6.76 -16.15
CA GLY A 276 -22.63 -7.41 -15.11
C GLY A 276 -22.52 -6.80 -13.72
N ALA A 277 -21.87 -5.64 -13.56
CA ALA A 277 -21.80 -4.94 -12.29
C ALA A 277 -23.17 -4.39 -11.88
N ASP A 278 -23.44 -4.33 -10.58
CA ASP A 278 -24.70 -3.86 -10.01
C ASP A 278 -24.52 -2.50 -9.32
N PHE A 279 -24.90 -1.43 -10.00
CA PHE A 279 -24.94 -0.04 -9.52
C PHE A 279 -26.36 0.38 -9.06
N SER A 280 -27.22 -0.57 -8.69
CA SER A 280 -28.60 -0.24 -8.32
C SER A 280 -28.66 0.76 -7.15
N ARG A 281 -29.51 1.77 -7.28
CA ARG A 281 -29.71 2.87 -6.30
C ARG A 281 -28.48 3.72 -6.00
N SER A 282 -27.42 3.58 -6.79
CA SER A 282 -26.18 4.32 -6.58
C SER A 282 -26.25 5.72 -7.15
N GLU A 283 -25.47 6.61 -6.57
CA GLU A 283 -25.37 8.00 -7.00
C GLU A 283 -24.17 8.15 -7.93
N LEU A 284 -24.46 8.27 -9.23
CA LEU A 284 -23.50 8.34 -10.33
C LEU A 284 -23.43 9.76 -10.93
N THR A 285 -23.86 10.77 -10.18
CA THR A 285 -23.82 12.18 -10.58
C THR A 285 -22.42 12.57 -11.07
N LEU A 286 -22.32 13.20 -12.24
CA LEU A 286 -21.07 13.63 -12.88
C LEU A 286 -20.07 12.50 -13.18
N CYS A 287 -20.48 11.22 -13.11
CA CYS A 287 -19.61 10.11 -13.47
C CYS A 287 -19.29 10.09 -14.96
N LYS A 288 -18.09 9.59 -15.30
CA LYS A 288 -17.68 9.36 -16.69
C LYS A 288 -17.58 7.87 -16.95
N PHE A 289 -18.27 7.39 -17.97
CA PHE A 289 -18.24 6.03 -18.48
C PHE A 289 -17.80 6.00 -19.94
N ARG A 290 -17.01 7.00 -20.39
CA ARG A 290 -16.64 7.13 -21.79
C ARG A 290 -15.90 5.89 -22.27
N GLY A 291 -16.41 5.22 -23.30
CA GLY A 291 -15.80 3.99 -23.83
C GLY A 291 -15.80 2.80 -22.85
N ALA A 292 -16.50 2.89 -21.73
CA ALA A 292 -16.60 1.80 -20.76
C ALA A 292 -17.49 0.67 -21.32
N SER A 293 -17.22 -0.55 -20.86
CA SER A 293 -18.09 -1.70 -21.11
C SER A 293 -19.07 -1.85 -19.95
N LEU A 294 -20.36 -1.71 -20.22
CA LEU A 294 -21.48 -1.83 -19.27
C LEU A 294 -22.41 -2.98 -19.65
N ARG A 295 -21.90 -3.99 -20.36
CA ARG A 295 -22.72 -5.09 -20.89
C ARG A 295 -23.42 -5.81 -19.74
N GLN A 296 -24.76 -5.91 -19.80
CA GLN A 296 -25.58 -6.51 -18.75
C GLN A 296 -25.42 -5.87 -17.35
N ALA A 297 -24.85 -4.67 -17.25
CA ALA A 297 -24.76 -3.96 -15.99
C ALA A 297 -26.16 -3.54 -15.51
N VAL A 298 -26.35 -3.48 -14.19
CA VAL A 298 -27.61 -3.07 -13.57
C VAL A 298 -27.45 -1.67 -13.02
N LEU A 299 -28.19 -0.70 -13.55
CA LEU A 299 -28.21 0.70 -13.11
C LEU A 299 -29.63 1.11 -12.70
N ARG A 300 -30.37 0.19 -12.07
CA ARG A 300 -31.76 0.41 -11.67
C ARG A 300 -31.84 1.45 -10.58
N ASP A 301 -32.77 2.39 -10.71
CA ASP A 301 -33.00 3.44 -9.72
C ASP A 301 -31.73 4.27 -9.40
N ALA A 302 -30.73 4.25 -10.28
CA ALA A 302 -29.48 5.01 -10.12
C ALA A 302 -29.70 6.50 -10.47
N LYS A 303 -28.99 7.40 -9.78
CA LYS A 303 -29.01 8.83 -10.09
C LYS A 303 -27.93 9.16 -11.10
N LEU A 304 -28.31 9.70 -12.27
CA LEU A 304 -27.40 9.87 -13.41
C LEU A 304 -27.15 11.34 -13.76
N ALA A 305 -27.43 12.28 -12.85
CA ALA A 305 -27.37 13.69 -13.14
C ALA A 305 -26.01 14.09 -13.76
N SER A 306 -26.04 14.58 -15.00
CA SER A 306 -24.84 14.97 -15.77
C SER A 306 -23.78 13.87 -15.92
N ALA A 307 -24.15 12.59 -15.81
CA ALA A 307 -23.27 11.47 -16.11
C ALA A 307 -23.03 11.34 -17.62
N SER A 308 -21.83 10.95 -18.04
CA SER A 308 -21.50 10.73 -19.45
C SER A 308 -21.28 9.26 -19.74
N PHE A 309 -22.11 8.68 -20.59
CA PHE A 309 -22.01 7.34 -21.16
C PHE A 309 -21.49 7.35 -22.60
N HIS A 310 -20.82 8.43 -23.01
CA HIS A 310 -20.46 8.65 -24.41
C HIS A 310 -19.60 7.51 -24.97
N GLY A 311 -20.06 6.84 -26.04
CA GLY A 311 -19.32 5.73 -26.65
C GLY A 311 -19.25 4.46 -25.82
N ALA A 312 -20.03 4.34 -24.73
CA ALA A 312 -20.04 3.15 -23.89
C ALA A 312 -20.77 1.97 -24.58
N ASP A 313 -20.38 0.74 -24.24
CA ASP A 313 -21.11 -0.47 -24.61
C ASP A 313 -22.18 -0.79 -23.57
N CYS A 314 -23.42 -0.45 -23.88
CA CYS A 314 -24.57 -0.59 -23.01
C CYS A 314 -25.46 -1.79 -23.39
N GLU A 315 -24.92 -2.80 -24.07
CA GLU A 315 -25.70 -3.97 -24.49
C GLU A 315 -26.38 -4.68 -23.32
N GLY A 316 -27.71 -4.59 -23.26
CA GLY A 316 -28.54 -5.11 -22.18
C GLY A 316 -28.30 -4.48 -20.81
N ALA A 317 -27.64 -3.32 -20.73
CA ALA A 317 -27.54 -2.55 -19.51
C ALA A 317 -28.94 -2.09 -19.05
N ASN A 318 -29.25 -2.20 -17.76
CA ASN A 318 -30.58 -1.97 -17.23
C ASN A 318 -30.69 -0.64 -16.48
N PHE A 319 -31.31 0.36 -17.11
CA PHE A 319 -31.52 1.71 -16.58
C PHE A 319 -32.95 1.93 -16.05
N LEU A 320 -33.74 0.88 -15.80
CA LEU A 320 -35.12 1.03 -15.33
C LEU A 320 -35.16 1.79 -13.99
N GLY A 321 -35.95 2.86 -13.95
CA GLY A 321 -36.12 3.70 -12.75
C GLY A 321 -34.99 4.69 -12.50
N ALA A 322 -33.93 4.69 -13.31
CA ALA A 322 -32.86 5.68 -13.18
C ALA A 322 -33.40 7.11 -13.37
N THR A 323 -32.87 8.05 -12.59
CA THR A 323 -33.28 9.46 -12.61
C THR A 323 -32.27 10.31 -13.38
N ASP A 324 -32.71 11.50 -13.80
CA ASP A 324 -31.86 12.52 -14.45
C ASP A 324 -31.26 12.07 -15.79
N ILE A 325 -31.90 11.08 -16.44
CA ILE A 325 -31.54 10.54 -17.76
C ILE A 325 -31.49 11.64 -18.83
N ASP A 326 -32.33 12.66 -18.71
CA ASP A 326 -32.41 13.82 -19.61
C ASP A 326 -31.16 14.72 -19.57
N THR A 327 -30.43 14.68 -18.46
CA THR A 327 -29.16 15.43 -18.30
C THR A 327 -27.92 14.58 -18.58
N ALA A 328 -28.09 13.26 -18.71
CA ALA A 328 -27.00 12.34 -18.98
C ALA A 328 -26.69 12.27 -20.50
N ASP A 329 -25.41 12.13 -20.83
CA ASP A 329 -24.95 12.01 -22.22
C ASP A 329 -24.88 10.55 -22.65
N PHE A 330 -25.81 10.12 -23.50
CA PHE A 330 -25.82 8.80 -24.14
C PHE A 330 -25.35 8.83 -25.60
N GLY A 331 -24.58 9.84 -26.00
CA GLY A 331 -24.07 9.97 -27.36
C GLY A 331 -23.21 8.77 -27.77
N ASN A 332 -23.42 8.26 -28.99
CA ASN A 332 -22.63 7.18 -29.58
C ASN A 332 -22.56 5.87 -28.77
N ILE A 333 -23.50 5.60 -27.86
CA ILE A 333 -23.55 4.30 -27.20
C ILE A 333 -23.74 3.17 -28.20
N VAL A 334 -23.24 1.98 -27.88
CA VAL A 334 -23.51 0.76 -28.63
C VAL A 334 -24.39 -0.20 -27.82
N GLY A 335 -25.12 -1.06 -28.53
CA GLY A 335 -26.01 -2.04 -27.93
C GLY A 335 -27.43 -1.53 -27.65
N THR A 336 -28.22 -2.38 -27.00
CA THR A 336 -29.64 -2.18 -26.69
C THR A 336 -29.88 -2.09 -25.18
N PRO A 337 -29.76 -0.89 -24.57
CA PRO A 337 -30.05 -0.72 -23.15
C PRO A 337 -31.56 -0.82 -22.87
N ILE A 338 -31.89 -1.25 -21.66
CA ILE A 338 -33.25 -1.38 -21.15
C ILE A 338 -33.59 -0.12 -20.33
N GLY A 339 -34.75 0.48 -20.55
CA GLY A 339 -35.26 1.59 -19.72
C GLY A 339 -34.85 2.99 -20.17
N LEU A 340 -34.01 3.13 -21.20
CA LEU A 340 -33.76 4.42 -21.82
C LEU A 340 -34.89 4.83 -22.78
N PRO A 341 -35.17 6.13 -22.92
CA PRO A 341 -36.12 6.62 -23.92
C PRO A 341 -35.63 6.24 -25.33
N LYS A 342 -36.57 5.80 -26.19
CA LYS A 342 -36.24 5.52 -27.59
C LYS A 342 -35.79 6.82 -28.26
N PRO A 343 -34.75 6.81 -29.11
CA PRO A 343 -34.42 7.97 -29.91
C PRO A 343 -35.64 8.38 -30.76
N PRO A 344 -35.85 9.69 -31.01
CA PRO A 344 -36.90 10.13 -31.90
C PRO A 344 -36.73 9.47 -33.28
N PRO A 345 -37.82 9.08 -33.96
CA PRO A 345 -37.72 8.51 -35.29
C PRO A 345 -37.03 9.50 -36.25
N PRO A 346 -36.31 8.98 -37.27
CA PRO A 346 -35.61 9.80 -38.26
C PRO A 346 -36.56 10.69 -39.07
#